data_AF-G3IKC0-F1
#
_entry.id   AF-G3IKC0-F1
#
_cell.length_a   1.000
_cell.length_b   1.000
_cell.length_c   1.000
_cell.angle_alpha   90.00
_cell.angle_beta   90.00
_cell.angle_gamma   90.00
#
_symmetry.space_group_name_H-M   'P 1'
#
loop_
_entity.id
_entity.type
_entity.pdbx_description
1 polymer ?
#
loop_
_entity_poly.entity_id
_entity_poly.type
_entity_poly.pdbx_seq_one_letter_code
_entity_poly.pdbx_strand_id
1 'polypeptide(L)'
;MSELKDCPLQFHDFKSVDHLKVCPRYTAVLARSEDDGIGIEELDTLQLELETLLSSASRRLLVLEAETQILTDWQDKKGDRRFLKLG
;
A
#
# COMPACT_ATOMS: atom_id res chain seq x y z
N MET A 1 18.75 -18.75 -11.30
CA MET A 1 18.64 -18.94 -9.84
C MET A 1 19.57 -18.02 -9.04
N SER A 2 20.70 -17.55 -9.59
CA SER A 2 21.69 -16.74 -8.85
C SER A 2 21.33 -15.25 -8.71
N GLU A 3 20.58 -14.68 -9.65
CA GLU A 3 20.33 -13.22 -9.69
C GLU A 3 19.35 -12.71 -8.62
N LEU A 4 18.50 -13.57 -8.07
CA LEU A 4 17.59 -13.23 -6.97
C LEU A 4 18.32 -12.97 -5.65
N LYS A 5 19.53 -13.51 -5.47
CA LYS A 5 20.31 -13.36 -4.23
C LYS A 5 20.82 -11.93 -4.01
N ASP A 6 20.96 -11.14 -5.07
CA ASP A 6 21.43 -9.76 -5.02
C ASP A 6 20.28 -8.75 -5.23
N CYS A 7 19.02 -9.19 -5.15
CA CYS A 7 17.86 -8.31 -5.25
C CYS A 7 17.77 -7.43 -3.99
N PRO A 8 17.78 -6.09 -4.13
CA PRO A 8 17.76 -5.19 -2.97
C PRO A 8 16.38 -5.03 -2.32
N LEU A 9 15.34 -5.62 -2.91
CA LEU A 9 13.96 -5.53 -2.39
C LEU A 9 13.81 -6.20 -1.04
N GLN A 10 12.97 -5.62 -0.20
CA GLN A 10 12.69 -6.10 1.15
C GLN A 10 11.48 -7.06 1.19
N PHE A 11 10.65 -7.08 0.14
CA PHE A 11 9.51 -7.99 -0.02
C PHE A 11 8.57 -7.94 1.18
N HIS A 12 8.10 -6.74 1.51
CA HIS A 12 7.22 -6.51 2.65
C HIS A 12 5.92 -7.31 2.53
N ASP A 13 5.51 -7.95 3.64
CA ASP A 13 4.19 -8.58 3.74
C ASP A 13 3.12 -7.51 3.96
N PHE A 14 2.40 -7.17 2.89
CA PHE A 14 1.33 -6.18 2.92
C PHE A 14 0.01 -6.80 3.38
N LYS A 15 -0.34 -6.54 4.64
CA LYS A 15 -1.66 -6.88 5.17
C LYS A 15 -2.62 -5.71 4.99
N SER A 16 -3.77 -5.98 4.39
CA SER A 16 -4.90 -5.05 4.39
C SER A 16 -5.48 -4.89 5.79
N VAL A 17 -6.13 -3.76 6.04
CA VAL A 17 -6.93 -3.60 7.26
C VAL A 17 -8.11 -4.56 7.21
N ASP A 18 -8.30 -5.32 8.28
CA ASP A 18 -9.51 -6.11 8.49
C ASP A 18 -10.65 -5.17 8.88
N HIS A 19 -11.30 -4.58 7.88
CA HIS A 19 -12.34 -3.58 8.08
C HIS A 19 -13.55 -4.15 8.84
N LEU A 20 -13.77 -5.47 8.83
CA LEU A 20 -14.82 -6.10 9.62
C LEU A 20 -14.60 -5.92 11.12
N LYS A 21 -13.33 -5.86 11.56
CA LYS A 21 -12.94 -5.69 12.97
C LYS A 21 -12.61 -4.25 13.33
N VAL A 22 -11.92 -3.55 12.43
CA VAL A 22 -11.33 -2.22 12.72
C VAL A 22 -12.21 -1.09 12.23
N CYS A 23 -13.04 -1.34 11.21
CA CYS A 23 -13.92 -0.34 10.61
C CYS A 23 -15.37 -0.88 10.47
N PRO A 24 -16.01 -1.24 11.60
CA PRO A 24 -17.34 -1.85 11.59
C PRO A 24 -18.43 -0.92 11.06
N ARG A 25 -18.31 0.41 11.23
CA ARG A 25 -19.30 1.36 10.69
C ARG A 25 -19.25 1.39 9.17
N TYR A 26 -18.06 1.54 8.60
CA TYR A 26 -17.80 1.45 7.17
C TYR A 26 -18.35 0.14 6.59
N THR A 27 -18.05 -0.98 7.25
CA THR A 27 -18.55 -2.30 6.85
C THR A 27 -20.08 -2.35 6.88
N ALA A 28 -20.70 -1.83 7.94
CA ALA A 28 -22.16 -1.82 8.06
C ALA A 28 -22.81 -0.96 6.96
N VAL A 29 -22.23 0.20 6.63
CA VAL A 29 -22.71 1.07 5.54
C VAL A 29 -22.61 0.36 4.18
N LEU A 30 -21.52 -0.36 3.91
CA LEU A 30 -21.37 -1.14 2.66
C LEU A 30 -22.39 -2.27 2.51
N ALA A 31 -22.92 -2.79 3.60
CA ALA A 31 -23.88 -3.89 3.59
C ALA A 31 -25.34 -3.42 3.40
N ARG A 32 -25.59 -2.10 3.39
CA ARG A 32 -26.93 -1.52 3.24
C ARG A 32 -27.35 -1.39 1.77
N SER A 33 -28.64 -1.20 1.57
CA SER A 33 -29.17 -0.80 0.27
C SER A 33 -28.95 0.70 0.02
N GLU A 34 -28.95 1.12 -1.25
CA GLU A 34 -28.84 2.55 -1.60
C GLU A 34 -29.97 3.41 -1.00
N ASP A 35 -31.12 2.80 -0.71
CA ASP A 35 -32.30 3.45 -0.15
C ASP A 35 -32.15 3.80 1.35
N ASP A 36 -31.29 3.09 2.09
CA ASP A 36 -31.13 3.27 3.55
C ASP A 36 -30.29 4.50 3.91
N GLY A 37 -29.44 4.98 2.99
CA GLY A 37 -28.60 6.15 3.17
C GLY A 37 -27.63 6.07 4.36
N ILE A 38 -27.09 7.24 4.74
CA ILE A 38 -26.16 7.43 5.85
C ILE A 38 -26.74 8.49 6.79
N GLY A 39 -27.00 8.12 8.04
CA GLY A 39 -27.46 9.02 9.10
C GLY A 39 -26.40 10.05 9.49
N ILE A 40 -26.82 11.19 10.01
CA ILE A 40 -25.89 12.25 10.41
C ILE A 40 -25.06 11.86 11.64
N GLU A 41 -25.66 11.07 12.53
CA GLU A 41 -25.07 10.56 13.77
C GLU A 41 -23.92 9.57 13.54
N GLU A 42 -23.82 9.02 12.35
CA GLU A 42 -22.77 8.06 12.00
C GLU A 42 -21.63 8.66 11.18
N LEU A 43 -21.76 9.91 10.74
CA LEU A 43 -20.76 10.58 9.90
C LEU A 43 -19.40 10.69 10.59
N ASP A 44 -19.35 11.11 11.85
CA ASP A 44 -18.08 11.28 12.57
C ASP A 44 -17.31 9.96 12.70
N THR A 45 -18.04 8.88 13.02
CA THR A 45 -17.42 7.53 13.12
C THR A 45 -17.01 7.01 11.75
N LEU A 46 -17.86 7.18 10.75
CA LEU A 46 -17.56 6.76 9.38
C LEU A 46 -16.34 7.50 8.82
N GLN A 47 -16.23 8.81 9.07
CA GLN A 47 -15.08 9.61 8.65
C GLN A 47 -13.79 9.08 9.27
N LEU A 48 -13.77 8.86 10.60
CA LEU A 48 -12.59 8.32 11.29
C LEU A 48 -12.16 6.95 10.74
N GLU A 49 -13.11 6.08 10.47
CA GLU A 49 -12.83 4.76 9.89
C GLU A 49 -12.29 4.86 8.46
N LEU A 50 -12.83 5.76 7.63
CA LEU A 50 -12.31 6.05 6.30
C LEU A 50 -10.87 6.61 6.35
N GLU A 51 -10.58 7.51 7.29
CA GLU A 51 -9.22 8.02 7.52
C GLU A 51 -8.26 6.90 7.93
N THR A 52 -8.72 5.92 8.72
CA THR A 52 -7.96 4.72 9.10
C THR A 52 -7.62 3.87 7.88
N LEU A 53 -8.61 3.59 7.02
CA LEU A 53 -8.42 2.84 5.78
C LEU A 53 -7.47 3.56 4.82
N LEU A 54 -7.66 4.87 4.64
CA LEU A 54 -6.82 5.71 3.81
C LEU A 54 -5.37 5.71 4.32
N SER A 55 -5.16 5.92 5.61
CA SER A 55 -3.82 5.94 6.22
C SER A 55 -3.09 4.60 6.01
N SER A 56 -3.80 3.47 6.13
CA SER A 56 -3.22 2.16 5.86
C SER A 56 -2.88 1.95 4.39
N ALA A 57 -3.74 2.39 3.46
CA ALA A 57 -3.46 2.32 2.04
C ALA A 57 -2.25 3.20 1.65
N SER A 58 -2.22 4.45 2.12
CA SER A 58 -1.12 5.39 1.87
C SER A 58 0.21 4.86 2.39
N ARG A 59 0.24 4.24 3.57
CA ARG A 59 1.47 3.61 4.09
C ARG A 59 1.99 2.52 3.16
N ARG A 60 1.11 1.66 2.63
CA ARG A 60 1.51 0.58 1.71
C ARG A 60 2.01 1.15 0.38
N LEU A 61 1.35 2.19 -0.12
CA LEU A 61 1.76 2.89 -1.34
C LEU A 61 3.17 3.47 -1.20
N LEU A 62 3.47 4.19 -0.11
CA LEU A 62 4.80 4.77 0.13
C LEU A 62 5.91 3.72 0.18
N VAL A 63 5.64 2.55 0.77
CA VAL A 63 6.61 1.45 0.80
C VAL A 63 6.85 0.89 -0.60
N LEU A 64 5.79 0.72 -1.40
CA LEU A 64 5.91 0.26 -2.79
C LEU A 64 6.65 1.27 -3.68
N GLU A 65 6.42 2.56 -3.48
CA GLU A 65 7.15 3.63 -4.17
C GLU A 65 8.64 3.59 -3.83
N ALA A 66 8.98 3.39 -2.54
CA ALA A 66 10.36 3.23 -2.11
C ALA A 66 11.01 1.97 -2.72
N GLU A 67 10.31 0.83 -2.75
CA GLU A 67 10.79 -0.38 -3.41
C GLU A 67 10.98 -0.19 -4.93
N THR A 68 10.08 0.56 -5.57
CA THR A 68 10.21 0.93 -6.99
C THR A 68 11.46 1.79 -7.22
N GLN A 69 11.71 2.79 -6.36
CA GLN A 69 12.91 3.62 -6.46
C GLN A 69 14.20 2.80 -6.28
N ILE A 70 14.21 1.87 -5.33
CA ILE A 70 15.34 0.94 -5.11
C ILE A 70 15.66 0.15 -6.38
N LEU A 71 14.63 -0.33 -7.10
CA LEU A 71 14.84 -1.05 -8.36
C LEU A 71 15.40 -0.15 -9.46
N THR A 72 14.89 1.07 -9.59
CA THR A 72 15.40 2.07 -10.55
C THR A 72 16.88 2.32 -10.30
N ASP A 73 17.27 2.65 -9.05
CA ASP A 73 18.65 2.91 -8.68
C ASP A 73 19.56 1.68 -8.91
N TRP A 74 19.03 0.48 -8.67
CA TRP A 74 19.77 -0.77 -8.87
C TRP A 74 20.00 -1.04 -10.36
N GLN A 75 19.02 -0.76 -11.21
CA GLN A 75 19.15 -0.86 -12.66
C GLN A 75 20.21 0.11 -13.18
N ASP A 76 20.19 1.37 -12.72
CA ASP A 76 21.17 2.39 -13.11
C ASP A 76 22.59 1.98 -12.71
N LYS A 77 22.79 1.52 -11.47
CA LYS A 77 24.08 0.99 -10.98
C LYS A 77 24.56 -0.25 -11.74
N LYS A 78 23.64 -1.07 -12.27
CA LYS A 78 23.99 -2.20 -13.16
C LYS A 78 24.34 -1.72 -14.57
N GLY A 79 23.66 -0.68 -15.07
CA GLY A 79 23.99 0.01 -16.32
C GLY A 79 25.42 0.54 -16.30
N ASP A 80 25.77 1.31 -15.27
CA ASP A 80 27.06 1.98 -15.12
C ASP A 80 28.23 0.98 -15.03
N ARG A 81 28.04 -0.12 -14.28
CA ARG A 81 29.02 -1.23 -14.21
C ARG A 81 29.25 -1.95 -15.54
N ARG A 82 28.32 -1.89 -16.49
CA ARG A 82 28.51 -2.46 -17.83
C ARG A 82 29.35 -1.54 -18.73
N PHE A 83 29.18 -0.22 -18.61
CA PHE A 83 30.01 0.75 -19.34
C PHE A 83 31.48 0.73 -18.88
N LEU A 84 31.72 0.61 -17.57
CA LEU A 84 33.07 0.48 -17.00
C LEU A 84 33.82 -0.81 -17.38
N LYS A 85 33.12 -1.85 -17.86
CA LYS A 85 33.73 -3.12 -18.29
C LYS A 85 34.09 -3.16 -19.78
N LEU A 86 33.69 -2.15 -20.54
CA LEU A 86 33.91 -2.06 -21.99
C LEU A 86 34.99 -1.02 -22.35
N GLY A 87 35.63 -0.39 -21.36
CA GLY A 87 36.76 0.54 -21.51
C GLY A 87 38.10 -0.09 -21.16
#